data_AF-A0A368WCQ0-F1
#
_entry.id   AF-A0A368WCQ0-F1
#
_cell.length_a   1.000
_cell.length_b   1.000
_cell.length_c   1.000
_cell.angle_alpha   90.00
_cell.angle_beta   90.00
_cell.angle_gamma   90.00
#
_symmetry.space_group_name_H-M   'P 1'
#
loop_
_entity.id
_entity.type
_entity.pdbx_description
1 polymer ?
#
loop_
_entity_poly.entity_id
_entity_poly.type
_entity_poly.pdbx_seq_one_letter_code
_entity_poly.pdbx_strand_id
1 'polypeptide(L)'
;MNKESYNPIWPETLIFLGAGATASIGMPTTGKIAELLYKLSSSDGNLASRVESVFKDKTFQKEIGDFFEQLNDIENNNQTGKYSKNLRNNYSWATLKSLISICPGESEKDFKLLDLFNIIDLHLNNGQGFHTPNAEGEKVFIDLNSLRKARNTLKLLINLIFAYKYQLALKNNRNTIDKYAQFADILAEMMLDEGEYFSSQNYSLDKRKFGCIINVVKKKM
;
A
#
# COMPACT_ATOMS: atom_id res chain seq x y z
N MET A 1 -18.20 9.92 40.16
CA MET A 1 -16.80 10.17 39.78
C MET A 1 -16.68 11.66 39.51
N ASN A 2 -16.04 12.43 40.40
CA ASN A 2 -15.92 13.89 40.27
C ASN A 2 -15.05 14.23 39.05
N LYS A 3 -15.56 15.08 38.14
CA LYS A 3 -14.79 15.54 36.96
C LYS A 3 -13.55 16.36 37.34
N GLU A 4 -13.50 16.88 38.56
CA GLU A 4 -12.41 17.74 39.06
C GLU A 4 -11.17 16.96 39.54
N SER A 5 -11.22 15.63 39.62
CA SER A 5 -10.09 14.80 40.08
C SER A 5 -9.38 14.02 38.98
N TYR A 6 -9.66 14.30 37.70
CA TYR A 6 -9.00 13.64 36.58
C TYR A 6 -7.78 14.44 36.13
N ASN A 7 -6.60 14.04 36.60
CA ASN A 7 -5.32 14.61 36.19
C ASN A 7 -4.54 13.55 35.39
N PRO A 8 -4.78 13.41 34.08
CA PRO A 8 -4.08 12.44 33.24
C PRO A 8 -2.61 12.83 33.12
N ILE A 9 -1.73 11.91 33.46
CA ILE A 9 -0.31 11.99 33.12
C ILE A 9 -0.22 11.55 31.66
N TRP A 10 0.08 12.48 30.76
CA TRP A 10 0.33 12.20 29.36
C TRP A 10 1.79 11.79 29.18
N PRO A 11 2.13 10.94 28.20
CA PRO A 11 3.52 10.75 27.82
C PRO A 11 4.12 12.11 27.46
N GLU A 12 5.35 12.36 27.90
CA GLU A 12 6.03 13.62 27.62
C GLU A 12 6.30 13.80 26.12
N THR A 13 6.40 12.68 25.38
CA THR A 13 6.64 12.67 23.94
C THR A 13 5.63 11.81 23.19
N LEU A 14 5.02 12.38 22.14
CA LEU A 14 4.13 11.69 21.21
C LEU A 14 4.60 11.92 19.78
N ILE A 15 4.89 10.83 19.06
CA ILE A 15 5.39 10.89 17.68
C ILE A 15 4.36 10.31 16.74
N PHE A 16 3.95 11.11 15.75
CA PHE A 16 3.11 10.66 14.63
C PHE A 16 3.97 10.53 13.37
N LEU A 17 4.07 9.31 12.85
CA LEU A 17 4.79 9.02 11.61
C LEU A 17 3.79 8.68 10.50
N GLY A 18 3.83 9.47 9.42
CA GLY A 18 3.05 9.21 8.20
C GLY A 18 3.95 8.87 7.02
N ALA A 19 3.34 8.64 5.84
CA ALA A 19 4.08 8.33 4.61
C ALA A 19 5.10 9.41 4.20
N GLY A 20 4.94 10.65 4.66
CA GLY A 20 5.92 11.73 4.46
C GLY A 20 7.25 11.47 5.19
N ALA A 21 7.25 10.72 6.30
CA ALA A 21 8.45 10.39 7.04
C ALA A 21 9.40 9.50 6.23
N THR A 22 8.88 8.68 5.31
CA THR A 22 9.69 7.78 4.48
C THR A 22 9.93 8.32 3.07
N ALA A 23 9.37 9.49 2.71
CA ALA A 23 9.60 10.12 1.41
C ALA A 23 11.08 10.51 1.20
N SER A 24 11.78 10.90 2.29
CA SER A 24 13.21 11.24 2.30
C SER A 24 14.11 10.08 1.89
N ILE A 25 13.68 8.83 2.13
CA ILE A 25 14.37 7.61 1.71
C ILE A 25 13.86 7.09 0.37
N GLY A 26 13.06 7.86 -0.35
CA GLY A 26 12.57 7.51 -1.69
C GLY A 26 11.40 6.52 -1.69
N MET A 27 10.76 6.29 -0.54
CA MET A 27 9.51 5.52 -0.50
C MET A 27 8.37 6.35 -1.08
N PRO A 28 7.50 5.74 -1.89
CA PRO A 28 6.45 6.48 -2.56
C PRO A 28 5.33 6.84 -1.57
N THR A 29 4.88 8.09 -1.61
CA THR A 29 3.64 8.51 -0.93
C THR A 29 2.43 7.98 -1.68
N THR A 30 1.24 8.03 -1.07
CA THR A 30 -0.02 7.60 -1.69
C THR A 30 -0.25 8.24 -3.06
N GLY A 31 0.02 9.54 -3.20
CA GLY A 31 -0.08 10.23 -4.49
C GLY A 31 0.90 9.70 -5.53
N LYS A 32 2.15 9.42 -5.13
CA LYS A 32 3.14 8.84 -6.04
C LYS A 32 2.78 7.42 -6.47
N ILE A 33 2.18 6.63 -5.59
CA ILE A 33 1.67 5.28 -5.93
C ILE A 33 0.55 5.41 -6.95
N ALA A 34 -0.38 6.37 -6.76
CA ALA A 34 -1.45 6.63 -7.71
C ALA A 34 -0.90 6.95 -9.11
N GLU A 35 0.08 7.85 -9.19
CA GLU A 35 0.78 8.21 -10.43
C GLU A 35 1.39 6.98 -11.15
N LEU A 36 2.10 6.13 -10.40
CA LEU A 36 2.76 4.94 -10.96
C LEU A 36 1.73 3.89 -11.42
N LEU A 37 0.64 3.71 -10.68
CA LEU A 37 -0.45 2.82 -11.09
C LEU A 37 -1.14 3.33 -12.34
N TYR A 38 -1.40 4.64 -12.43
CA TYR A 38 -1.97 5.28 -13.61
C TYR A 38 -1.10 5.02 -14.84
N LYS A 39 0.21 5.26 -14.73
CA LYS A 39 1.20 4.96 -15.79
C LYS A 39 1.15 3.51 -16.27
N LEU A 40 1.11 2.54 -15.34
CA LEU A 40 1.00 1.13 -15.70
C LEU A 40 -0.33 0.81 -16.42
N SER A 41 -1.42 1.43 -15.99
CA SER A 41 -2.76 1.18 -16.53
C SER A 41 -3.07 1.94 -17.82
N SER A 42 -2.32 3.01 -18.12
CA SER A 42 -2.57 3.88 -19.26
C SER A 42 -2.56 3.11 -20.58
N SER A 43 -3.34 3.61 -21.54
CA SER A 43 -3.37 3.09 -22.91
C SER A 43 -2.20 3.60 -23.75
N ASP A 44 -1.40 4.50 -23.20
CA ASP A 44 -0.29 5.15 -23.89
C ASP A 44 0.93 4.22 -23.96
N GLY A 45 1.29 3.82 -25.17
CA GLY A 45 2.45 2.96 -25.44
C GLY A 45 2.22 1.48 -25.16
N ASN A 46 3.23 0.67 -25.50
CA ASN A 46 3.19 -0.76 -25.24
C ASN A 46 3.45 -1.07 -23.75
N LEU A 47 3.19 -2.32 -23.32
CA LEU A 47 3.41 -2.75 -21.94
C LEU A 47 4.86 -2.53 -21.47
N ALA A 48 5.84 -2.82 -22.33
CA ALA A 48 7.26 -2.65 -22.00
C ALA A 48 7.60 -1.19 -21.66
N SER A 49 7.18 -0.23 -22.48
CA SER A 49 7.39 1.21 -22.23
C SER A 49 6.73 1.68 -20.93
N ARG A 50 5.54 1.17 -20.61
CA ARG A 50 4.85 1.49 -19.34
C ARG A 50 5.60 0.93 -18.14
N VAL A 51 6.08 -0.31 -18.22
CA VAL A 51 6.89 -0.95 -17.15
C VAL A 51 8.21 -0.19 -16.97
N GLU A 52 8.89 0.21 -18.05
CA GLU A 52 10.11 1.02 -18.02
C GLU A 52 9.90 2.40 -17.36
N SER A 53 8.71 2.99 -17.51
CA SER A 53 8.40 4.28 -16.90
C SER A 53 8.30 4.21 -15.36
N VAL A 54 8.03 3.02 -14.80
CA VAL A 54 7.81 2.81 -13.36
C VAL A 54 9.02 2.17 -12.68
N PHE A 55 9.62 1.17 -13.34
CA PHE A 55 10.73 0.39 -12.84
C PHE A 55 11.97 0.72 -13.65
N LYS A 56 13.09 1.03 -12.98
CA LYS A 56 14.37 1.38 -13.63
C LYS A 56 15.33 0.20 -13.78
N ASP A 57 15.07 -0.89 -13.06
CA ASP A 57 15.93 -2.06 -13.04
C ASP A 57 15.53 -3.00 -14.19
N LYS A 58 16.46 -3.27 -15.13
CA LYS A 58 16.19 -4.07 -16.33
C LYS A 58 15.78 -5.51 -16.05
N THR A 59 16.35 -6.12 -15.00
CA THR A 59 15.99 -7.49 -14.62
C THR A 59 14.57 -7.51 -14.08
N PHE A 60 14.23 -6.53 -13.23
CA PHE A 60 12.88 -6.39 -12.68
C PHE A 60 11.85 -6.03 -13.76
N GLN A 61 12.21 -5.17 -14.72
CA GLN A 61 11.36 -4.82 -15.86
C GLN A 61 10.95 -6.07 -16.64
N LYS A 62 11.90 -6.99 -16.90
CA LYS A 62 11.61 -8.23 -17.62
C LYS A 62 10.65 -9.12 -16.82
N GLU A 63 10.95 -9.40 -15.56
CA GLU A 63 10.11 -10.27 -14.71
C GLU A 63 8.68 -9.72 -14.56
N ILE A 64 8.53 -8.40 -14.42
CA ILE A 64 7.22 -7.75 -14.32
C ILE A 64 6.51 -7.68 -15.66
N GLY A 65 7.23 -7.45 -16.76
CA GLY A 65 6.69 -7.55 -18.12
C GLY A 65 6.08 -8.92 -18.36
N ASP A 66 6.87 -9.98 -18.12
CA ASP A 66 6.44 -11.38 -18.24
C ASP A 66 5.23 -11.67 -17.34
N PHE A 67 5.19 -11.12 -16.12
CA PHE A 67 4.05 -11.27 -15.21
C PHE A 67 2.77 -10.60 -15.73
N PHE A 68 2.85 -9.38 -16.27
CA PHE A 68 1.69 -8.68 -16.83
C PHE A 68 1.21 -9.33 -18.15
N GLU A 69 2.13 -9.82 -18.98
CA GLU A 69 1.80 -10.63 -20.16
C GLU A 69 1.06 -11.89 -19.75
N GLN A 70 1.57 -12.61 -18.75
CA GLN A 70 0.86 -13.76 -18.18
C GLN A 70 -0.52 -13.37 -17.67
N LEU A 71 -0.68 -12.28 -16.93
CA LEU A 71 -2.00 -11.83 -16.46
C LEU A 71 -2.97 -11.53 -17.62
N ASN A 72 -2.50 -10.93 -18.72
CA ASN A 72 -3.34 -10.67 -19.91
C ASN A 72 -3.66 -11.97 -20.69
N ASP A 73 -2.67 -12.82 -20.94
CA ASP A 73 -2.85 -14.11 -21.65
C ASP A 73 -3.78 -15.06 -20.90
N ILE A 74 -3.70 -14.98 -19.58
CA ILE A 74 -4.56 -15.67 -18.65
C ILE A 74 -6.03 -15.25 -18.83
N GLU A 75 -6.30 -13.96 -19.01
CA GLU A 75 -7.63 -13.40 -19.28
C GLU A 75 -8.13 -13.80 -20.69
N ASN A 76 -7.21 -13.95 -21.65
CA ASN A 76 -7.51 -14.38 -23.04
C ASN A 76 -7.63 -15.90 -23.23
N ASN A 77 -7.69 -16.71 -22.16
CA ASN A 77 -7.88 -18.17 -22.17
C ASN A 77 -6.79 -19.01 -22.89
N ASN A 78 -5.60 -18.47 -23.12
CA ASN A 78 -4.59 -19.15 -23.97
C ASN A 78 -3.70 -20.19 -23.26
N GLN A 79 -3.79 -20.36 -21.94
CA GLN A 79 -2.96 -21.34 -21.21
C GLN A 79 -3.77 -22.16 -20.20
N THR A 80 -3.42 -23.43 -19.98
CA THR A 80 -4.18 -24.45 -19.20
C THR A 80 -3.43 -24.98 -17.96
N GLY A 81 -2.55 -24.18 -17.37
CA GLY A 81 -1.78 -24.54 -16.15
C GLY A 81 -2.54 -24.38 -14.83
N LYS A 82 -2.18 -25.18 -13.80
CA LYS A 82 -2.73 -25.07 -12.43
C LYS A 82 -2.38 -23.74 -11.74
N TYR A 83 -1.16 -23.23 -11.97
CA TYR A 83 -0.71 -21.93 -11.49
C TYR A 83 -1.48 -20.76 -12.12
N SER A 84 -1.73 -20.83 -13.44
CA SER A 84 -2.53 -19.83 -14.14
C SER A 84 -4.01 -19.88 -13.77
N LYS A 85 -4.53 -21.01 -13.27
CA LYS A 85 -5.90 -21.09 -12.71
C LYS A 85 -6.01 -20.34 -11.38
N ASN A 86 -5.03 -20.45 -10.49
CA ASN A 86 -5.03 -19.72 -9.22
C ASN A 86 -4.88 -18.20 -9.43
N LEU A 87 -4.08 -17.77 -10.40
CA LEU A 87 -3.97 -16.35 -10.74
C LEU A 87 -5.29 -15.82 -11.33
N ARG A 88 -5.94 -16.54 -12.25
CA ARG A 88 -7.28 -16.19 -12.80
C ARG A 88 -8.36 -15.99 -11.76
N ASN A 89 -8.34 -16.87 -10.77
CA ASN A 89 -9.40 -16.91 -9.79
C ASN A 89 -9.29 -15.74 -8.81
N ASN A 90 -8.10 -15.17 -8.65
CA ASN A 90 -7.83 -14.19 -7.61
C ASN A 90 -7.49 -12.79 -8.14
N TYR A 91 -7.05 -12.66 -9.39
CA TYR A 91 -6.59 -11.40 -9.98
C TYR A 91 -7.23 -11.16 -11.35
N SER A 92 -7.52 -9.90 -11.63
CA SER A 92 -7.90 -9.42 -12.97
C SER A 92 -7.26 -8.05 -13.22
N TRP A 93 -6.52 -7.95 -14.31
CA TRP A 93 -5.84 -6.73 -14.73
C TRP A 93 -6.71 -5.91 -15.69
N ALA A 94 -7.42 -6.53 -16.63
CA ALA A 94 -8.36 -5.83 -17.51
C ALA A 94 -9.45 -5.10 -16.72
N THR A 95 -10.02 -5.75 -15.71
CA THR A 95 -11.04 -5.15 -14.83
C THR A 95 -10.44 -3.95 -14.09
N LEU A 96 -9.21 -4.08 -13.56
CA LEU A 96 -8.56 -2.98 -12.85
C LEU A 96 -8.27 -1.78 -13.76
N LYS A 97 -7.80 -2.00 -14.99
CA LYS A 97 -7.61 -0.93 -15.99
C LYS A 97 -8.91 -0.18 -16.27
N SER A 98 -10.00 -0.92 -16.46
CA SER A 98 -11.33 -0.34 -16.70
C SER A 98 -11.83 0.47 -15.51
N LEU A 99 -11.52 0.06 -14.28
CA LEU A 99 -11.87 0.83 -13.09
C LEU A 99 -11.04 2.10 -12.96
N ILE A 100 -9.75 2.05 -13.30
CA ILE A 100 -8.87 3.23 -13.27
C ILE A 100 -9.33 4.27 -14.29
N SER A 101 -9.79 3.87 -15.48
CA SER A 101 -10.27 4.79 -16.52
C SER A 101 -11.57 5.52 -16.16
N ILE A 102 -12.35 5.01 -15.19
CA ILE A 102 -13.60 5.64 -14.73
C ILE A 102 -13.38 6.56 -13.54
N CYS A 103 -12.26 6.39 -12.83
CA CYS A 103 -12.00 7.21 -11.65
C CYS A 103 -11.92 8.69 -12.03
N PRO A 104 -12.55 9.59 -11.25
CA PRO A 104 -12.48 11.01 -11.51
C PRO A 104 -11.01 11.48 -11.43
N GLY A 105 -10.53 12.08 -12.52
CA GLY A 105 -9.13 12.45 -12.70
C GLY A 105 -8.59 11.89 -14.01
N GLU A 106 -8.89 12.57 -15.12
CA GLU A 106 -8.45 12.18 -16.48
C GLU A 106 -6.94 12.40 -16.73
N SER A 107 -6.19 12.79 -15.68
CA SER A 107 -4.77 13.09 -15.78
C SER A 107 -3.97 12.32 -14.72
N GLU A 108 -2.73 11.98 -15.07
CA GLU A 108 -1.76 11.31 -14.19
C GLU A 108 -1.62 12.00 -12.81
N LYS A 109 -1.83 13.32 -12.75
CA LYS A 109 -1.66 14.12 -11.52
C LYS A 109 -2.94 14.21 -10.68
N ASP A 110 -4.11 14.05 -11.29
CA ASP A 110 -5.40 14.19 -10.62
C ASP A 110 -5.97 12.86 -10.17
N PHE A 111 -5.45 11.74 -10.68
CA PHE A 111 -5.84 10.40 -10.26
C PHE A 111 -5.57 10.17 -8.77
N LYS A 112 -6.63 9.88 -8.00
CA LYS A 112 -6.56 9.60 -6.58
C LYS A 112 -6.82 8.13 -6.29
N LEU A 113 -5.82 7.49 -5.67
CA LEU A 113 -5.92 6.09 -5.24
C LEU A 113 -7.10 5.84 -4.27
N LEU A 114 -7.43 6.82 -3.43
CA LEU A 114 -8.54 6.72 -2.49
C LEU A 114 -9.89 6.58 -3.21
N ASP A 115 -10.09 7.29 -4.31
CA ASP A 115 -11.34 7.26 -5.06
C ASP A 115 -11.55 5.89 -5.72
N LEU A 116 -10.47 5.28 -6.23
CA LEU A 116 -10.50 3.91 -6.74
C LEU A 116 -10.90 2.90 -5.65
N PHE A 117 -10.32 3.01 -4.44
CA PHE A 117 -10.72 2.15 -3.33
C PHE A 117 -12.17 2.37 -2.91
N ASN A 118 -12.62 3.62 -2.87
CA ASN A 118 -13.99 3.97 -2.50
C ASN A 118 -15.00 3.37 -3.48
N ILE A 119 -14.76 3.46 -4.80
CA ILE A 119 -15.65 2.87 -5.82
C ILE A 119 -15.73 1.36 -5.63
N ILE A 120 -14.57 0.70 -5.54
CA ILE A 120 -14.52 -0.77 -5.37
C ILE A 120 -15.23 -1.19 -4.09
N ASP A 121 -14.90 -0.57 -2.95
CA ASP A 121 -15.41 -0.98 -1.65
C ASP A 121 -16.90 -0.65 -1.50
N LEU A 122 -17.39 0.46 -2.07
CA LEU A 122 -18.82 0.78 -2.12
C LEU A 122 -19.62 -0.31 -2.84
N HIS A 123 -19.20 -0.70 -4.04
CA HIS A 123 -19.89 -1.70 -4.85
C HIS A 123 -19.82 -3.10 -4.21
N LEU A 124 -18.68 -3.46 -3.62
CA LEU A 124 -18.52 -4.73 -2.90
C LEU A 124 -19.39 -4.79 -1.64
N ASN A 125 -19.47 -3.71 -0.86
CA ASN A 125 -20.28 -3.67 0.35
C ASN A 125 -21.78 -3.68 0.05
N ASN A 126 -22.20 -3.03 -1.03
CA ASN A 126 -23.60 -3.00 -1.46
C ASN A 126 -24.02 -4.26 -2.22
N GLY A 127 -23.09 -5.16 -2.56
CA GLY A 127 -23.39 -6.38 -3.32
C GLY A 127 -23.86 -6.10 -4.75
N GLN A 128 -23.42 -5.01 -5.36
CA GLN A 128 -23.84 -4.58 -6.70
C GLN A 128 -22.67 -4.54 -7.66
N GLY A 129 -22.85 -5.16 -8.84
CA GLY A 129 -21.99 -4.90 -10.00
C GLY A 129 -22.39 -3.59 -10.69
N PHE A 130 -21.56 -3.11 -11.61
CA PHE A 130 -21.86 -1.91 -12.39
C PHE A 130 -21.27 -1.97 -13.79
N HIS A 131 -21.78 -1.13 -14.68
CA HIS A 131 -21.29 -1.03 -16.05
C HIS A 131 -20.16 -0.04 -16.16
N THR A 132 -19.13 -0.45 -16.90
CA THR A 132 -17.95 0.34 -17.18
C THR A 132 -17.68 0.38 -18.68
N PRO A 133 -17.32 1.52 -19.26
CA PRO A 133 -16.82 1.53 -20.63
C PRO A 133 -15.51 0.73 -20.70
N ASN A 134 -15.38 -0.16 -21.67
CA ASN A 134 -14.11 -0.77 -22.03
C ASN A 134 -13.26 0.21 -22.86
N ALA A 135 -12.06 -0.22 -23.26
CA ALA A 135 -11.16 0.57 -24.11
C ALA A 135 -11.75 0.93 -25.49
N GLU A 136 -12.79 0.21 -25.93
CA GLU A 136 -13.49 0.40 -27.21
C GLU A 136 -14.79 1.23 -27.06
N GLY A 137 -15.11 1.69 -25.83
CA GLY A 137 -16.30 2.47 -25.51
C GLY A 137 -17.57 1.65 -25.27
N GLU A 138 -17.50 0.32 -25.32
CA GLU A 138 -18.63 -0.55 -25.04
C GLU A 138 -18.85 -0.73 -23.53
N LYS A 139 -20.11 -0.80 -23.10
CA LYS A 139 -20.48 -1.00 -21.69
C LYS A 139 -20.30 -2.46 -21.29
N VAL A 140 -19.20 -2.76 -20.62
CA VAL A 140 -18.95 -4.06 -19.99
C VAL A 140 -19.52 -4.07 -18.58
N PHE A 141 -20.27 -5.11 -18.23
CA PHE A 141 -20.75 -5.31 -16.87
C PHE A 141 -19.65 -5.94 -16.02
N ILE A 142 -19.27 -5.28 -14.92
CA ILE A 142 -18.34 -5.85 -13.94
C ILE A 142 -19.14 -6.45 -12.78
N ASP A 143 -19.05 -7.77 -12.63
CA ASP A 143 -19.64 -8.50 -11.52
C ASP A 143 -18.82 -8.40 -10.21
N LEU A 144 -19.40 -8.85 -9.09
CA LEU A 144 -18.76 -8.80 -7.78
C LEU A 144 -17.45 -9.61 -7.67
N ASN A 145 -17.36 -10.76 -8.33
CA ASN A 145 -16.14 -11.56 -8.33
C ASN A 145 -15.04 -10.84 -9.11
N SER A 146 -15.38 -10.24 -10.25
CA SER A 146 -14.46 -9.42 -11.05
C SER A 146 -13.96 -8.20 -10.27
N LEU A 147 -14.83 -7.53 -9.49
CA LEU A 147 -14.43 -6.45 -8.57
C LEU A 147 -13.49 -6.95 -7.46
N ARG A 148 -13.76 -8.11 -6.84
CA ARG A 148 -12.87 -8.70 -5.83
C ARG A 148 -11.50 -9.00 -6.42
N LYS A 149 -11.46 -9.56 -7.63
CA LYS A 149 -10.22 -9.83 -8.36
C LYS A 149 -9.45 -8.54 -8.66
N ALA A 150 -10.12 -7.49 -9.13
CA ALA A 150 -9.50 -6.18 -9.36
C ALA A 150 -8.93 -5.56 -8.09
N ARG A 151 -9.65 -5.65 -6.95
CA ARG A 151 -9.17 -5.19 -5.64
C ARG A 151 -7.89 -5.92 -5.21
N ASN A 152 -7.84 -7.23 -5.42
CA ASN A 152 -6.67 -8.03 -5.12
C ASN A 152 -5.49 -7.68 -6.03
N THR A 153 -5.75 -7.45 -7.33
CA THR A 153 -4.72 -6.98 -8.27
C THR A 153 -4.17 -5.63 -7.82
N LEU A 154 -5.03 -4.71 -7.41
CA LEU A 154 -4.62 -3.38 -6.93
C LEU A 154 -3.68 -3.50 -5.71
N LYS A 155 -4.06 -4.32 -4.72
CA LYS A 155 -3.22 -4.59 -3.54
C LYS A 155 -1.87 -5.20 -3.92
N LEU A 156 -1.87 -6.17 -4.85
CA LEU A 156 -0.67 -6.80 -5.33
C LEU A 156 0.29 -5.78 -5.98
N LEU A 157 -0.23 -4.92 -6.86
CA LEU A 157 0.57 -3.90 -7.53
C LEU A 157 1.13 -2.86 -6.56
N ILE A 158 0.33 -2.41 -5.59
CA ILE A 158 0.79 -1.50 -4.53
C ILE A 158 1.96 -2.15 -3.76
N ASN A 159 1.79 -3.39 -3.32
CA ASN A 159 2.82 -4.11 -2.57
C ASN A 159 4.08 -4.32 -3.41
N LEU A 160 3.94 -4.61 -4.70
CA LEU A 160 5.06 -4.78 -5.62
C LEU A 160 5.85 -3.48 -5.81
N ILE A 161 5.15 -2.37 -6.04
CA ILE A 161 5.77 -1.04 -6.13
C ILE A 161 6.50 -0.71 -4.83
N PHE A 162 5.87 -0.95 -3.67
CA PHE A 162 6.49 -0.74 -2.38
C PHE A 162 7.74 -1.60 -2.17
N ALA A 163 7.67 -2.89 -2.45
CA ALA A 163 8.79 -3.81 -2.30
C ALA A 163 9.98 -3.39 -3.18
N TYR A 164 9.72 -3.02 -4.44
CA TYR A 164 10.74 -2.51 -5.34
C TYR A 164 11.39 -1.21 -4.82
N LYS A 165 10.58 -0.24 -4.41
CA LYS A 165 11.08 1.04 -3.89
C LYS A 165 11.83 0.88 -2.57
N TYR A 166 11.39 -0.05 -1.73
CA TYR A 166 12.09 -0.39 -0.49
C TYR A 166 13.48 -0.98 -0.77
N GLN A 167 13.58 -1.92 -1.71
CA GLN A 167 14.89 -2.47 -2.11
C GLN A 167 15.82 -1.39 -2.68
N LEU A 168 15.29 -0.44 -3.47
CA LEU A 168 16.06 0.71 -3.94
C LEU A 168 16.47 1.64 -2.80
N ALA A 169 15.59 1.88 -1.82
CA ALA A 169 15.88 2.71 -0.66
C ALA A 169 17.03 2.12 0.15
N LEU A 170 17.02 0.81 0.40
CA LEU A 170 18.11 0.11 1.09
C LEU A 170 19.46 0.25 0.37
N LYS A 171 19.46 0.17 -0.97
CA LYS A 171 20.69 0.29 -1.77
C LYS A 171 21.23 1.72 -1.81
N ASN A 172 20.34 2.71 -1.96
CA ASN A 172 20.74 4.07 -2.30
C ASN A 172 20.79 5.03 -1.10
N ASN A 173 20.00 4.77 -0.06
CA ASN A 173 19.73 5.74 1.02
C ASN A 173 20.15 5.22 2.40
N ARG A 174 21.16 4.34 2.46
CA ARG A 174 21.64 3.71 3.70
C ARG A 174 21.96 4.72 4.79
N ASN A 175 22.70 5.79 4.46
CA ASN A 175 23.05 6.84 5.42
C ASN A 175 21.82 7.52 6.05
N THR A 176 20.74 7.70 5.30
CA THR A 176 19.51 8.31 5.82
C THR A 176 18.73 7.31 6.66
N ILE A 177 18.73 6.03 6.27
CA ILE A 177 18.16 4.94 7.06
C ILE A 177 18.87 4.80 8.40
N ASP A 178 20.20 4.92 8.43
CA ASP A 178 21.00 4.86 9.65
C ASP A 178 20.62 6.00 10.62
N LYS A 179 20.26 7.19 10.11
CA LYS A 179 19.74 8.27 10.95
C LYS A 179 18.38 7.93 11.58
N TYR A 180 17.51 7.23 10.85
CA TYR A 180 16.25 6.74 11.41
C TYR A 180 16.48 5.65 12.47
N ALA A 181 17.47 4.79 12.27
CA ALA A 181 17.87 3.79 13.26
C ALA A 181 18.39 4.47 14.53
N GLN A 182 19.33 5.41 14.41
CA GLN A 182 19.84 6.19 15.54
C GLN A 182 18.74 6.95 16.28
N PHE A 183 17.81 7.55 15.55
CA PHE A 183 16.64 8.20 16.16
C PHE A 183 15.80 7.20 16.97
N ALA A 184 15.55 6.01 16.43
CA ALA A 184 14.80 4.97 17.13
C ALA A 184 15.54 4.46 18.37
N ASP A 185 16.87 4.33 18.31
CA ASP A 185 17.72 3.93 19.43
C ASP A 185 17.66 4.97 20.56
N ILE A 186 17.87 6.25 20.24
CA ILE A 186 17.78 7.35 21.22
C ILE A 186 16.37 7.41 21.84
N LEU A 187 15.32 7.27 21.01
CA LEU A 187 13.95 7.26 21.51
C LEU A 187 13.72 6.08 22.46
N ALA A 188 14.25 4.90 22.14
CA ALA A 188 14.13 3.73 23.00
C ALA A 188 14.86 3.93 24.34
N GLU A 189 16.07 4.51 24.33
CA GLU A 189 16.80 4.88 25.55
C GLU A 189 15.99 5.84 26.41
N MET A 190 15.45 6.92 25.82
CA MET A 190 14.59 7.87 26.55
C MET A 190 13.35 7.21 27.17
N MET A 191 12.72 6.29 26.43
CA MET A 191 11.54 5.56 26.93
C MET A 191 11.89 4.60 28.07
N LEU A 192 13.10 4.01 28.04
CA LEU A 192 13.59 3.15 29.11
C LEU A 192 13.88 3.98 30.37
N ASP A 193 14.56 5.12 30.24
CA ASP A 193 14.85 6.03 31.34
C ASP A 193 13.58 6.56 32.01
N GLU A 194 12.60 6.98 31.20
CA GLU A 194 11.26 7.38 31.68
C GLU A 194 10.57 6.22 32.43
N GLY A 195 10.70 5.00 31.89
CA GLY A 195 10.15 3.81 32.50
C GLY A 195 10.79 3.45 33.85
N GLU A 196 12.11 3.56 33.95
CA GLU A 196 12.86 3.35 35.20
C GLU A 196 12.48 4.41 36.25
N TYR A 197 12.38 5.67 35.85
CA TYR A 197 11.93 6.75 36.72
C TYR A 197 10.54 6.45 37.32
N PHE A 198 9.56 6.08 36.49
CA PHE A 198 8.22 5.75 36.98
C PHE A 198 8.17 4.48 37.83
N SER A 199 8.98 3.47 37.52
CA SER A 199 9.15 2.27 38.34
C SER A 199 9.69 2.61 39.74
N SER A 200 10.71 3.48 39.81
CA SER A 200 11.30 3.94 41.08
C SER A 200 10.31 4.69 41.99
N GLN A 201 9.27 5.28 41.39
CA GLN A 201 8.20 6.01 42.07
C GLN A 201 6.98 5.11 42.40
N ASN A 202 7.10 3.78 42.28
CA ASN A 202 6.02 2.80 42.50
C ASN A 202 4.77 3.01 41.63
N TYR A 203 4.92 3.56 40.41
CA TYR A 203 3.79 3.64 39.48
C TYR A 203 3.51 2.27 38.85
N SER A 204 2.23 1.91 38.82
CA SER A 204 1.71 0.69 38.19
C SER A 204 1.90 0.74 36.67
N LEU A 205 2.75 -0.13 36.11
CA LEU A 205 3.11 -0.22 34.68
C LEU A 205 1.93 -0.60 33.76
N ASP A 206 0.86 -1.14 34.35
CA ASP A 206 -0.38 -1.63 33.72
C ASP A 206 -1.49 -0.56 33.66
N LYS A 207 -1.27 0.63 34.20
CA LYS A 207 -2.19 1.77 34.06
C LYS A 207 -1.79 2.60 32.85
N ARG A 208 -2.79 3.19 32.17
CA ARG A 208 -2.66 4.17 31.05
C ARG A 208 -1.72 5.37 31.33
N LYS A 209 -1.25 5.49 32.57
CA LYS A 209 -0.21 6.44 33.05
C LYS A 209 1.19 6.07 32.55
N PHE A 210 1.44 4.80 32.28
CA PHE A 210 2.60 4.33 31.54
C PHE A 210 2.17 4.32 30.07
N GLY A 211 2.63 5.29 29.29
CA GLY A 211 2.34 5.40 27.86
C GLY A 211 2.89 4.19 27.11
N CYS A 212 2.13 3.10 27.14
CA CYS A 212 2.49 1.85 26.50
C CYS A 212 2.39 2.03 24.98
N ILE A 213 3.50 2.34 24.32
CA ILE A 213 3.72 1.92 22.93
C ILE A 213 4.05 0.44 22.98
N ILE A 214 3.03 -0.42 23.03
CA ILE A 214 3.19 -1.80 22.55
C ILE A 214 2.13 -2.03 21.49
N ASN A 215 2.61 -2.17 20.26
CA ASN A 215 2.13 -3.25 19.42
C ASN A 215 3.33 -3.90 18.72
N VAL A 216 4.22 -4.50 19.51
CA VAL A 216 5.09 -5.58 19.03
C VAL A 216 4.81 -6.83 19.88
N VAL A 217 3.98 -7.67 19.28
CA VAL A 217 3.95 -9.14 19.30
C VAL A 217 3.95 -9.86 20.67
N LYS A 218 2.81 -10.51 20.92
CA LYS A 218 2.59 -11.53 21.95
C LYS A 218 3.48 -12.79 21.77
N LYS A 219 3.92 -13.28 22.93
CA LYS A 219 3.98 -14.67 23.42
C LYS A 219 5.19 -15.59 23.07
N LYS A 220 5.81 -16.06 24.17
CA LYS A 220 6.39 -17.39 24.48
C LYS A 220 7.56 -17.83 23.58
N MET A 221 8.74 -18.20 24.07
CA MET A 221 9.14 -18.93 25.29
C MET A 221 10.40 -18.33 25.88
#